data_AF-A0A2V1NJU2-F1
#
_entry.id   AF-A0A2V1NJU2-F1
#
_cell.length_a   1.000
_cell.length_b   1.000
_cell.length_c   1.000
_cell.angle_alpha   90.00
_cell.angle_beta   90.00
_cell.angle_gamma   90.00
#
_symmetry.space_group_name_H-M   'P 1'
#
loop_
_entity.id
_entity.type
_entity.pdbx_description
1 polymer ?
#
loop_
_entity_poly.entity_id
_entity_poly.type
_entity_poly.pdbx_seq_one_letter_code
_entity_poly.pdbx_strand_id
1 'polypeptide(L)'
;MTPAERAHERLASWPDLTTVTAACGTGPALRSAHSEIVHFHSAHEVDLHLTGQAIHRLSRDLRASTAIRLLPGSRWVTVHLDCDSDVDLLISLVSMALQAHQAAIPEEEGPRCNLHRVMLVPRDEPLV
;
A
#
# COMPACT_ATOMS: atom_id res chain seq x y z
N MET A 1 21.47 2.64 -2.99
CA MET A 1 20.29 2.23 -2.20
C MET A 1 19.12 3.10 -2.63
N THR A 2 18.07 2.47 -3.14
CA THR A 2 16.84 3.12 -3.59
C THR A 2 15.93 3.45 -2.39
N PRO A 3 14.97 4.38 -2.53
CA PRO A 3 13.99 4.65 -1.47
C PRO A 3 13.20 3.40 -1.05
N ALA A 4 12.80 2.56 -2.01
CA ALA A 4 12.13 1.29 -1.74
C ALA A 4 13.00 0.30 -0.97
N GLU A 5 14.29 0.15 -1.32
CA GLU A 5 15.23 -0.71 -0.57
C GLU A 5 15.36 -0.26 0.88
N ARG A 6 15.52 1.05 1.12
CA ARG A 6 15.62 1.60 2.48
C ARG A 6 14.34 1.37 3.29
N ALA A 7 13.17 1.60 2.66
CA ALA A 7 11.89 1.33 3.29
C ALA A 7 11.74 -0.15 3.64
N HIS A 8 12.11 -1.04 2.73
CA HIS A 8 12.09 -2.48 2.95
C HIS A 8 13.01 -2.89 4.10
N GLU A 9 14.26 -2.44 4.15
CA GLU A 9 15.19 -2.74 5.24
C GLU A 9 14.65 -2.30 6.61
N ARG A 10 14.06 -1.09 6.68
CA ARG A 10 13.48 -0.59 7.93
C ARG A 10 12.28 -1.43 8.37
N LEU A 11 11.38 -1.78 7.46
CA LEU A 11 10.19 -2.55 7.79
C LEU A 11 10.49 -4.04 8.04
N ALA A 12 11.48 -4.61 7.37
CA ALA A 12 11.92 -5.99 7.60
C ALA A 12 12.54 -6.18 9.00
N SER A 13 12.96 -5.08 9.65
CA SER A 13 13.39 -5.11 11.05
C SER A 13 12.24 -5.20 12.06
N TRP A 14 10.99 -5.06 11.62
CA TRP A 14 9.82 -5.07 12.50
C TRP A 14 9.41 -6.52 12.81
N PRO A 15 9.14 -6.85 14.08
CA PRO A 15 8.80 -8.22 14.48
C PRO A 15 7.43 -8.68 13.95
N ASP A 16 6.52 -7.75 13.66
CA ASP A 16 5.19 -8.03 13.16
C ASP A 16 5.14 -8.29 11.64
N LEU A 17 6.28 -8.14 10.96
CA LEU A 17 6.40 -8.28 9.51
C LEU A 17 7.41 -9.36 9.15
N THR A 18 7.06 -10.15 8.13
CA THR A 18 7.95 -11.14 7.54
C THR A 18 8.11 -10.82 6.06
N THR A 19 9.36 -10.81 5.59
CA THR A 19 9.65 -10.70 4.16
C THR A 19 9.27 -11.99 3.46
N VAL A 20 8.41 -11.87 2.46
CA VAL A 20 7.97 -12.96 1.57
C VAL A 20 8.13 -12.53 0.12
N THR A 21 8.01 -13.48 -0.81
CA THR A 21 7.85 -13.11 -2.22
C THR A 21 6.45 -12.58 -2.43
N ALA A 22 6.31 -11.45 -3.12
CA ALA A 22 5.00 -10.85 -3.37
C ALA A 22 4.10 -11.82 -4.13
N ALA A 23 2.87 -12.01 -3.65
CA ALA A 23 1.90 -12.88 -4.31
C ALA A 23 1.52 -12.42 -5.74
N CYS A 24 1.86 -11.18 -6.11
CA CYS A 24 1.74 -10.63 -7.46
C CYS A 24 2.86 -11.07 -8.41
N GLY A 25 3.89 -11.77 -7.90
CA GLY A 25 5.04 -12.24 -8.66
C GLY A 25 6.10 -11.17 -8.94
N THR A 26 5.95 -9.95 -8.41
CA THR A 26 6.87 -8.83 -8.66
C THR A 26 7.48 -8.35 -7.35
N GLY A 27 8.76 -8.66 -7.16
CA GLY A 27 9.54 -8.14 -6.04
C GLY A 27 9.23 -8.75 -4.66
N PRO A 28 9.87 -8.23 -3.60
CA PRO A 28 9.59 -8.64 -2.23
C PRO A 28 8.28 -8.02 -1.73
N ALA A 29 7.66 -8.71 -0.79
CA ALA A 29 6.53 -8.21 -0.03
C ALA A 29 6.78 -8.39 1.48
N LEU A 30 6.06 -7.60 2.27
CA LEU A 30 6.02 -7.74 3.72
C LEU A 30 4.63 -8.19 4.13
N ARG A 31 4.60 -9.28 4.88
CA ARG A 31 3.39 -9.94 5.33
C ARG A 31 3.31 -9.88 6.85
N SER A 32 2.13 -9.55 7.35
CA SER A 32 1.74 -9.74 8.75
C SER A 32 1.32 -11.20 9.00
N ALA A 33 0.96 -11.54 10.25
CA ALA A 33 0.44 -12.88 10.57
C ALA A 33 -0.69 -13.35 9.62
N HIS A 34 -1.60 -12.44 9.26
CA HIS A 34 -2.83 -12.79 8.55
C HIS A 34 -2.93 -12.25 7.13
N SER A 35 -2.14 -11.24 6.75
CA SER A 35 -2.30 -10.57 5.44
C SER A 35 -0.99 -9.97 4.93
N GLU A 36 -0.83 -9.95 3.62
CA GLU A 36 0.20 -9.13 2.97
C GLU A 36 -0.12 -7.65 3.19
N ILE A 37 0.87 -6.89 3.64
CA ILE A 37 0.71 -5.47 3.99
C ILE A 37 1.38 -4.59 2.93
N VAL A 38 2.59 -4.94 2.49
CA VAL A 38 3.37 -4.08 1.57
C VAL A 38 3.91 -4.91 0.41
N HIS A 39 3.74 -4.44 -0.82
CA HIS A 39 4.37 -5.02 -2.02
C HIS A 39 5.30 -3.99 -2.65
N PHE A 40 6.56 -4.36 -2.89
CA PHE A 40 7.54 -3.49 -3.55
C PHE A 40 7.59 -3.82 -5.04
N HIS A 41 6.93 -3.00 -5.85
CA HIS A 41 6.82 -3.21 -7.30
C HIS A 41 8.02 -2.67 -8.07
N SER A 42 8.62 -1.57 -7.60
CA SER A 42 9.80 -0.97 -8.22
C SER A 42 10.68 -0.25 -7.19
N ALA A 43 11.75 0.40 -7.65
CA ALA A 43 12.64 1.20 -6.80
C ALA A 43 11.96 2.40 -6.11
N HIS A 44 10.79 2.84 -6.64
CA HIS A 44 10.07 4.03 -6.17
C HIS A 44 8.56 3.79 -6.02
N GLU A 45 8.03 2.61 -6.35
CA GLU A 45 6.59 2.33 -6.22
C GLU A 45 6.34 1.16 -5.29
N VAL A 46 5.46 1.40 -4.33
CA VAL A 46 5.10 0.44 -3.29
C VAL A 46 3.60 0.42 -3.14
N ASP A 47 2.99 -0.75 -3.15
CA ASP A 47 1.57 -0.90 -2.82
C ASP A 47 1.42 -1.27 -1.34
N LEU A 48 0.57 -0.54 -0.64
CA LEU A 48 0.19 -0.77 0.74
C LEU A 48 -1.25 -1.26 0.82
N HIS A 49 -1.48 -2.40 1.46
CA HIS A 49 -2.81 -2.89 1.77
C HIS A 49 -3.36 -2.18 3.01
N LEU A 50 -4.51 -1.54 2.85
CA LEU A 50 -5.27 -0.92 3.92
C LEU A 50 -6.67 -1.54 3.96
N THR A 51 -7.22 -1.73 5.16
CA THR A 51 -8.61 -2.15 5.31
C THR A 51 -9.55 -1.08 4.75
N GLY A 52 -10.76 -1.46 4.32
CA GLY A 52 -11.74 -0.48 3.81
C GLY A 52 -12.03 0.64 4.81
N GLN A 53 -12.08 0.30 6.11
CA GLN A 53 -12.23 1.26 7.19
C GLN A 53 -11.03 2.21 7.32
N ALA A 54 -9.79 1.71 7.20
CA ALA A 54 -8.59 2.55 7.23
C ALA A 54 -8.56 3.50 6.03
N ILE A 55 -8.88 3.02 4.83
CA ILE A 55 -8.99 3.86 3.63
C ILE A 55 -10.04 4.94 3.83
N HIS A 56 -11.23 4.60 4.34
CA HIS A 56 -12.27 5.59 4.58
C HIS A 56 -11.82 6.66 5.59
N ARG A 57 -11.19 6.24 6.69
CA ARG A 57 -10.69 7.13 7.75
C ARG A 57 -9.59 8.07 7.25
N LEU A 58 -8.66 7.55 6.45
CA LEU A 58 -7.50 8.31 5.96
C LEU A 58 -7.75 8.93 4.58
N SER A 59 -8.92 8.69 3.97
CA SER A 59 -9.22 9.08 2.58
C SER A 59 -8.90 10.55 2.28
N ARG A 60 -9.16 11.45 3.23
CA ARG A 60 -8.85 12.87 3.10
C ARG A 60 -7.34 13.13 3.04
N ASP A 61 -6.57 12.51 3.91
CA ASP A 61 -5.12 12.69 4.00
C ASP A 61 -4.41 12.00 2.83
N LEU A 62 -4.89 10.80 2.45
CA LEU A 62 -4.39 10.05 1.29
C LEU A 62 -4.62 10.83 -0.01
N ARG A 63 -5.78 11.48 -0.17
CA ARG A 63 -6.07 12.33 -1.35
C ARG A 63 -5.32 13.66 -1.35
N ALA A 64 -4.89 14.14 -0.18
CA ALA A 64 -4.10 15.36 -0.07
C ALA A 64 -2.62 15.13 -0.44
N SER A 65 -2.13 13.89 -0.38
CA SER A 65 -0.76 13.55 -0.72
C SER A 65 -0.60 13.25 -2.21
N THR A 66 0.32 13.96 -2.87
CA THR A 66 0.67 13.71 -4.28
C THR A 66 1.48 12.43 -4.47
N ALA A 67 2.13 11.95 -3.40
CA ALA A 67 2.85 10.69 -3.39
C ALA A 67 1.92 9.47 -3.38
N ILE A 68 0.60 9.66 -3.21
CA ILE A 68 -0.34 8.57 -3.00
C ILE A 68 -1.34 8.48 -4.15
N ARG A 69 -1.50 7.28 -4.69
CA ARG A 69 -2.49 6.94 -5.71
C ARG A 69 -3.48 5.93 -5.15
N LEU A 70 -4.74 6.37 -5.07
CA LEU A 70 -5.86 5.54 -4.67
C LEU A 70 -6.61 5.01 -5.90
N LEU A 71 -6.86 3.70 -5.93
CA LEU A 71 -7.74 3.10 -6.94
C LEU A 71 -9.13 2.85 -6.32
N PRO A 72 -10.22 3.39 -6.90
CA PRO A 72 -11.58 3.14 -6.42
C PRO A 72 -11.91 1.64 -6.48
N GLY A 73 -12.47 1.13 -5.38
CA GLY A 73 -12.75 -0.29 -5.22
C GLY A 73 -11.48 -1.16 -5.08
N SER A 74 -10.31 -0.56 -4.81
CA SER A 74 -9.12 -1.28 -4.38
C SER A 74 -8.84 -1.03 -2.91
N ARG A 75 -8.38 -2.07 -2.21
CA ARG A 75 -7.85 -1.97 -0.85
C ARG A 75 -6.35 -1.76 -0.82
N TRP A 76 -5.73 -1.68 -2.00
CA TRP A 76 -4.33 -1.37 -2.17
C TRP A 76 -4.17 0.10 -2.55
N VAL A 77 -3.23 0.75 -1.89
CA VAL A 77 -2.87 2.15 -2.08
C VAL A 77 -1.43 2.18 -2.59
N THR A 78 -1.22 2.76 -3.77
CA THR A 78 0.12 2.88 -4.34
C THR A 78 0.78 4.14 -3.80
N VAL A 79 1.97 4.00 -3.23
CA VAL A 79 2.81 5.08 -2.70
C VAL A 79 4.04 5.21 -3.58
N HIS A 80 4.24 6.40 -4.11
CA HIS A 80 5.43 6.83 -4.83
C HIS A 80 6.44 7.36 -3.82
N LEU A 81 7.64 6.78 -3.82
CA LEU A 81 8.74 7.11 -2.93
C LEU A 81 9.78 7.91 -3.71
N ASP A 82 9.62 9.24 -3.78
CA ASP A 82 10.57 10.12 -4.48
C ASP A 82 11.61 10.70 -3.52
N CYS A 83 11.27 10.86 -2.24
CA CYS A 83 12.15 11.42 -1.22
C CYS A 83 12.10 10.67 0.13
N ASP A 84 12.99 11.05 1.05
CA ASP A 84 13.06 10.44 2.39
C ASP A 84 11.79 10.67 3.20
N SER A 85 11.09 11.79 3.00
CA SER A 85 9.81 12.05 3.65
C SER A 85 8.70 11.10 3.19
N ASP A 86 8.74 10.64 1.93
CA ASP A 86 7.78 9.64 1.44
C ASP A 86 8.06 8.27 2.06
N VAL A 87 9.34 7.96 2.32
CA VAL A 87 9.71 6.76 3.07
C VAL A 87 9.15 6.82 4.48
N ASP A 88 9.35 7.92 5.21
CA ASP A 88 8.79 8.07 6.57
C ASP A 88 7.25 8.06 6.59
N LEU A 89 6.61 8.61 5.55
CA LEU A 89 5.17 8.52 5.33
C LEU A 89 4.72 7.06 5.16
N LEU A 90 5.41 6.28 4.31
CA LEU A 90 5.13 4.85 4.13
C LEU A 90 5.28 4.09 5.44
N ILE A 91 6.35 4.31 6.21
CA ILE A 91 6.54 3.66 7.52
C ILE A 91 5.36 3.95 8.45
N SER A 92 4.90 5.21 8.50
CA SER A 92 3.77 5.61 9.32
C SER A 92 2.47 4.94 8.87
N LEU A 93 2.23 4.88 7.56
CA LEU A 93 1.06 4.22 6.99
C LEU A 93 1.06 2.70 7.23
N VAL A 94 2.23 2.04 7.20
CA VAL A 94 2.35 0.61 7.52
C VAL A 94 2.00 0.33 8.98
N SER A 95 2.43 1.19 9.92
CA SER A 95 2.02 1.08 11.31
C SER A 95 0.49 1.17 11.46
N MET A 96 -0.13 2.14 10.79
CA MET A 96 -1.58 2.29 10.78
C MET A 96 -2.29 1.12 10.11
N ALA A 97 -1.71 0.56 9.04
CA ALA A 97 -2.20 -0.64 8.37
C ALA A 97 -2.21 -1.82 9.34
N LEU A 98 -1.10 -2.07 10.04
CA LEU A 98 -0.99 -3.14 11.03
C LEU A 98 -2.03 -2.98 12.15
N GLN A 99 -2.19 -1.78 12.71
CA GLN A 99 -3.21 -1.51 13.72
C GLN A 99 -4.63 -1.77 13.20
N ALA A 100 -4.92 -1.34 11.95
CA ALA A 100 -6.21 -1.57 11.34
C ALA A 100 -6.47 -3.06 11.06
N HIS A 101 -5.45 -3.81 10.64
CA HIS A 101 -5.53 -5.24 10.40
C HIS A 101 -5.72 -6.06 11.68
N GLN A 102 -5.15 -5.61 12.81
CA GLN A 102 -5.37 -6.23 14.12
C GLN A 102 -6.80 -5.99 14.64
N ALA A 103 -7.39 -4.83 14.32
CA ALA A 103 -8.75 -4.47 14.73
C ALA A 103 -9.84 -4.99 13.78
N ALA A 104 -9.48 -5.38 12.55
CA ALA A 104 -10.43 -5.82 11.53
C ALA A 104 -10.74 -7.32 11.65
N ILE A 105 -12.00 -7.66 11.38
CA ILE A 105 -12.41 -9.04 11.13
C ILE A 105 -11.81 -9.46 9.78
N PRO A 106 -11.31 -10.69 9.59
CA PRO A 106 -10.83 -11.14 8.30
C PRO A 106 -11.93 -11.02 7.23
N GLU A 107 -11.76 -10.06 6.33
CA GLU A 107 -12.67 -9.82 5.20
C GLU A 107 -12.22 -10.63 3.96
N GLU A 108 -13.19 -10.98 3.11
CA GLU A 108 -12.99 -11.79 1.88
C GLU A 108 -11.83 -11.28 1.00
N GLU A 109 -11.10 -12.24 0.42
CA GLU A 109 -9.92 -12.02 -0.42
C GLU A 109 -10.26 -11.18 -1.67
N GLY A 110 -9.84 -9.90 -1.65
CA GLY A 110 -9.88 -9.01 -2.79
C GLY A 110 -8.69 -9.23 -3.73
N PRO A 111 -8.55 -8.42 -4.80
CA PRO A 111 -7.38 -8.47 -5.67
C PRO A 111 -6.06 -8.32 -4.89
N ARG A 112 -5.02 -9.02 -5.33
CA ARG A 112 -3.74 -9.17 -4.61
C ARG A 112 -2.84 -7.93 -4.60
N CYS A 113 -2.97 -7.01 -5.55
CA CYS A 113 -2.28 -5.69 -5.60
C CYS A 113 -2.83 -4.84 -6.77
N ASN A 114 -2.37 -3.59 -6.95
CA ASN A 114 -2.74 -2.73 -8.08
C ASN A 114 -1.87 -2.90 -9.34
N LEU A 115 -0.76 -3.66 -9.31
CA LEU A 115 0.20 -3.74 -10.43
C LEU A 115 -0.42 -4.13 -11.77
N HIS A 116 -1.35 -5.09 -11.78
CA HIS A 116 -2.06 -5.54 -12.99
C HIS A 116 -3.45 -4.92 -13.13
N ARG A 117 -3.82 -3.98 -12.27
CA ARG A 117 -5.16 -3.38 -12.28
C ARG A 117 -5.16 -2.17 -13.20
N VAL A 118 -5.42 -2.42 -14.48
CA VAL A 118 -5.71 -1.36 -15.44
C VAL A 118 -7.05 -0.73 -15.10
N MET A 119 -7.00 0.47 -14.53
CA MET A 119 -8.16 1.35 -14.46
C MET A 119 -8.44 1.88 -15.87
N LEU A 120 -9.43 1.32 -16.54
CA LEU A 120 -10.16 2.09 -17.54
C LEU A 120 -10.88 3.21 -16.76
N VAL A 121 -10.27 4.39 -16.71
CA VAL A 121 -11.02 5.60 -16.35
C VAL A 121 -12.11 5.72 -17.41
N PRO A 122 -13.41 5.68 -17.07
CA PRO A 122 -14.43 6.08 -18.02
C PRO A 122 -14.13 7.55 -18.36
N ARG A 123 -13.67 7.79 -19.59
CA ARG A 123 -13.61 9.14 -20.16
C ARG A 123 -15.03 9.57 -20.50
N ASP A 124 -15.85 9.85 -19.49
CA ASP A 124 -17.07 10.62 -19.70
C ASP A 124 -17.65 11.10 -18.36
N GLU A 125 -17.34 12.34 -18.00
CA GLU A 125 -18.40 13.21 -17.48
C GLU A 125 -18.07 14.64 -17.94
N PRO A 126 -18.84 15.22 -18.89
CA PRO A 126 -18.63 16.58 -19.33
C PRO A 126 -19.01 17.56 -18.23
N LEU A 127 -18.20 18.60 -18.07
CA LEU A 127 -18.55 19.80 -17.32
C LEU A 127 -19.82 20.40 -17.95
N VAL A 128 -20.93 20.39 -17.21
CA VAL A 128 -22.09 21.25 -17.44
C VAL A 128 -22.50 21.94 -16.15
#